data_AF-A0A1Z8SU42-F1
#
_entry.id   AF-A0A1Z8SU42-F1
#
_cell.length_a   1.000
_cell.length_b   1.000
_cell.length_c   1.000
_cell.angle_alpha   90.00
_cell.angle_beta   90.00
_cell.angle_gamma   90.00
#
_symmetry.space_group_name_H-M   'P 1'
#
loop_
_entity.id
_entity.type
_entity.pdbx_description
1 polymer ?
#
loop_
_entity_poly.entity_id
_entity_poly.type
_entity_poly.pdbx_seq_one_letter_code
_entity_poly.pdbx_strand_id
1 'polypeptide(L)'
;MSSNQDWSLPLRGAANPSTQKEGTNPGSFANAAQVGGPLAYSSPDTPGMPQPSDLTAWDFLPANWSLEASSAEQGCAGHNHPEIGEFIRAVAPEGFEPITQLESARLGIVTAEMKRVAEREPHLTPEQIRDEIAAGRLIIPANVHHLAHQLDPMAIGRASKTKINANMGASPVSSGTDEEVEKLKWSQRWGADTAMDLSTGGDLDACR
;
A
#
# COMPACT_ATOMS: atom_id res chain seq x y z
N MET A 1 -32.70 41.34 5.51
CA MET A 1 -32.71 40.10 6.31
C MET A 1 -32.32 38.97 5.38
N SER A 2 -31.03 38.61 5.34
CA SER A 2 -30.59 37.42 4.62
C SER A 2 -31.08 36.22 5.41
N SER A 3 -32.00 35.44 4.86
CA SER A 3 -32.42 34.18 5.45
C SER A 3 -31.20 33.26 5.47
N ASN A 4 -30.70 32.99 6.68
CA ASN A 4 -29.72 31.94 6.93
C ASN A 4 -30.33 30.62 6.42
N GLN A 5 -30.00 30.22 5.20
CA GLN A 5 -30.40 28.92 4.70
C GLN A 5 -29.46 27.90 5.35
N ASP A 6 -29.95 27.28 6.42
CA ASP A 6 -29.33 26.11 7.04
C ASP A 6 -29.51 24.93 6.08
N TRP A 7 -28.55 24.73 5.18
CA TRP A 7 -28.48 23.54 4.35
C TRP A 7 -27.81 22.43 5.16
N SER A 8 -28.53 21.34 5.44
CA SER A 8 -27.92 20.13 5.96
C SER A 8 -27.23 19.39 4.81
N LEU A 9 -25.90 19.29 4.89
CA LEU A 9 -25.14 18.47 3.95
C LEU A 9 -25.52 16.99 4.17
N PRO A 10 -25.82 16.22 3.10
CA PRO A 10 -26.06 14.79 3.23
C PRO A 10 -24.73 14.08 3.48
N LEU A 11 -24.35 13.96 4.76
CA LEU A 11 -23.18 13.22 5.21
C LEU A 11 -23.52 11.73 5.26
N ARG A 12 -22.78 10.89 4.54
CA ARG A 12 -22.91 9.43 4.60
C ARG A 12 -21.71 8.81 5.30
N GLY A 13 -21.85 8.54 6.60
CA GLY A 13 -20.91 7.71 7.38
C GLY A 13 -19.52 8.31 7.67
N ALA A 14 -19.09 9.38 7.00
CA ALA A 14 -17.85 10.11 7.28
C ALA A 14 -18.12 11.46 7.98
N ALA A 15 -17.24 11.85 8.91
CA ALA A 15 -17.26 13.18 9.51
C ALA A 15 -16.92 14.23 8.44
N ASN A 16 -17.60 15.38 8.45
CA ASN A 16 -17.23 16.49 7.58
C ASN A 16 -15.82 16.98 7.97
N PRO A 17 -14.80 16.83 7.12
CA PRO A 17 -13.43 17.25 7.44
C PRO A 17 -13.23 18.77 7.33
N SER A 18 -14.23 19.53 6.87
CA SER A 18 -14.19 20.99 6.89
C SER A 18 -14.50 21.50 8.30
N THR A 19 -13.51 22.12 8.94
CA THR A 19 -13.64 22.76 10.26
C THR A 19 -14.74 23.83 10.30
N GLN A 20 -15.09 24.44 9.16
CA GLN A 20 -16.03 25.57 9.08
C GLN A 20 -17.23 25.34 8.13
N LYS A 21 -17.48 24.12 7.63
CA LYS A 21 -18.53 23.81 6.63
C LYS A 21 -18.41 24.58 5.30
N GLU A 22 -17.30 25.26 5.04
CA GLU A 22 -17.10 26.11 3.86
C GLU A 22 -16.72 25.34 2.58
N GLY A 23 -16.53 24.02 2.67
CA GLY A 23 -16.21 23.19 1.51
C GLY A 23 -16.87 21.82 1.53
N THR A 24 -17.41 21.41 0.39
CA THR A 24 -17.61 19.99 0.05
C THR A 24 -16.29 19.46 -0.47
N ASN A 25 -15.59 18.66 0.32
CA ASN A 25 -14.45 17.91 -0.21
C ASN A 25 -14.90 16.47 -0.53
N PRO A 26 -14.20 15.74 -1.41
CA PRO A 26 -14.63 14.42 -1.87
C PRO A 26 -14.93 13.43 -0.73
N GLY A 27 -14.29 13.60 0.43
CA GLY A 27 -14.50 12.79 1.63
C GLY A 27 -15.89 12.91 2.25
N SER A 28 -16.63 14.01 2.03
CA SER A 28 -17.97 14.19 2.61
C SER A 28 -19.04 13.28 1.99
N PHE A 29 -18.75 12.71 0.82
CA PHE A 29 -19.64 11.76 0.14
C PHE A 29 -19.10 10.33 0.12
N ALA A 30 -17.81 10.11 0.42
CA ALA A 30 -17.21 8.79 0.30
C ALA A 30 -17.64 7.85 1.45
N ASN A 31 -17.89 6.58 1.14
CA ASN A 31 -17.95 5.53 2.14
C ASN A 31 -16.59 5.40 2.84
N ALA A 32 -16.59 5.00 4.11
CA ALA A 32 -15.37 4.62 4.81
C ALA A 32 -14.65 3.47 4.08
N ALA A 33 -13.33 3.40 4.25
CA ALA A 33 -12.56 2.27 3.75
C ALA A 33 -13.06 0.96 4.34
N GLN A 34 -13.25 -0.05 3.48
CA GLN A 34 -13.45 -1.41 3.92
C GLN A 34 -12.08 -2.05 4.13
N VAL A 35 -11.56 -1.97 5.35
CA VAL A 35 -10.31 -2.65 5.71
C VAL A 35 -10.52 -4.16 5.52
N GLY A 36 -9.62 -4.82 4.79
CA GLY A 36 -9.77 -6.23 4.38
C GLY A 36 -10.58 -6.46 3.10
N GLY A 37 -11.32 -5.47 2.61
CA GLY A 37 -12.12 -5.55 1.38
C GLY A 37 -11.60 -4.68 0.24
N PRO A 38 -12.26 -4.71 -0.94
CA PRO A 38 -11.79 -3.98 -2.12
C PRO A 38 -11.97 -2.45 -2.01
N LEU A 39 -12.84 -1.94 -1.13
CA LEU A 39 -13.27 -0.52 -1.10
C LEU A 39 -12.30 0.43 -0.38
N ALA A 40 -11.76 1.44 -1.08
CA ALA A 40 -10.79 2.44 -0.54
C ALA A 40 -11.51 3.56 0.19
N TYR A 41 -12.25 4.30 -0.63
CA TYR A 41 -13.07 5.45 -0.37
C TYR A 41 -13.88 5.52 -1.65
N SER A 42 -15.08 4.93 -1.64
CA SER A 42 -15.94 4.93 -2.80
C SER A 42 -16.90 6.11 -2.68
N SER A 43 -16.98 6.97 -3.69
CA SER A 43 -18.20 7.78 -3.86
C SER A 43 -19.36 6.79 -3.96
N PRO A 44 -20.49 6.98 -3.25
CA PRO A 44 -21.58 6.03 -3.26
C PRO A 44 -22.12 6.04 -4.68
N ASP A 45 -21.97 4.92 -5.38
CA ASP A 45 -22.75 4.54 -6.53
C ASP A 45 -23.07 5.72 -7.46
N THR A 46 -22.06 6.23 -8.18
CA THR A 46 -22.38 6.98 -9.41
C THR A 46 -23.25 6.06 -10.25
N PRO A 47 -24.51 6.41 -10.56
CA PRO A 47 -25.42 5.49 -11.24
C PRO A 47 -24.77 4.94 -12.51
N GLY A 48 -24.56 3.61 -12.56
CA GLY A 48 -23.89 2.93 -13.66
C GLY A 48 -22.40 2.62 -13.49
N MET A 49 -21.75 3.01 -12.39
CA MET A 49 -20.40 2.53 -12.09
C MET A 49 -20.42 1.05 -11.69
N PRO A 50 -19.54 0.21 -12.27
CA PRO A 50 -19.42 -1.19 -11.88
C PRO A 50 -18.94 -1.30 -10.43
N GLN A 51 -19.47 -2.29 -9.72
CA GLN A 51 -19.01 -2.59 -8.36
C GLN A 51 -17.54 -3.07 -8.39
N PRO A 52 -16.76 -2.76 -7.34
CA PRO A 52 -15.41 -3.30 -7.20
C PRO A 52 -15.43 -4.83 -7.19
N SER A 53 -14.38 -5.41 -7.77
CA SER A 53 -14.23 -6.86 -7.85
C SER A 53 -14.18 -7.50 -6.47
N ASP A 54 -14.90 -8.62 -6.30
CA ASP A 54 -14.81 -9.47 -5.11
C ASP A 54 -13.55 -10.34 -5.11
N LEU A 55 -12.86 -10.43 -6.26
CA LEU A 55 -11.59 -11.12 -6.38
C LEU A 55 -10.47 -10.33 -5.69
N THR A 56 -9.60 -11.05 -4.99
CA THR A 56 -8.39 -10.55 -4.35
C THR A 56 -7.15 -11.15 -5.00
N ALA A 57 -5.96 -10.82 -4.51
CA ALA A 57 -4.74 -11.47 -5.00
C ALA A 57 -4.78 -13.00 -4.79
N TRP A 58 -5.59 -13.53 -3.87
CA TRP A 58 -5.72 -14.97 -3.66
C TRP A 58 -6.34 -15.73 -4.85
N ASP A 59 -7.12 -15.04 -5.70
CA ASP A 59 -7.72 -15.62 -6.91
C ASP A 59 -6.73 -15.69 -8.09
N PHE A 60 -5.58 -15.03 -7.98
CA PHE A 60 -4.57 -14.91 -9.04
C PHE A 60 -3.25 -15.56 -8.61
N LEU A 61 -3.30 -16.86 -8.32
CA LEU A 61 -2.11 -17.66 -8.04
C LEU A 61 -1.42 -18.11 -9.33
N PRO A 62 -0.08 -18.27 -9.32
CA PRO A 62 0.63 -18.87 -10.43
C PRO A 62 0.14 -20.29 -10.75
N ALA A 63 0.38 -20.75 -11.98
CA ALA A 63 0.10 -22.13 -12.34
C ALA A 63 0.85 -23.10 -11.40
N ASN A 64 0.18 -24.20 -11.02
CA ASN A 64 0.67 -25.23 -10.09
C ASN A 64 0.79 -24.79 -8.62
N TRP A 65 0.21 -23.65 -8.24
CA TRP A 65 0.00 -23.28 -6.84
C TRP A 65 -1.41 -23.68 -6.42
N SER A 66 -1.58 -24.08 -5.16
CA SER A 66 -2.88 -24.35 -4.56
C SER A 66 -3.04 -23.63 -3.24
N LEU A 67 -4.26 -23.58 -2.73
CA LEU A 67 -4.56 -23.07 -1.39
C LEU A 67 -4.93 -24.22 -0.46
N GLU A 68 -4.53 -24.10 0.79
CA GLU A 68 -4.91 -25.02 1.85
C GLU A 68 -5.27 -24.27 3.13
N ALA A 69 -6.06 -24.93 3.98
CA ALA A 69 -6.32 -24.47 5.33
C ALA A 69 -5.03 -24.50 6.16
N SER A 70 -4.87 -23.51 7.03
CA SER A 70 -3.68 -23.38 7.87
C SER A 70 -4.05 -22.95 9.29
N SER A 71 -3.03 -22.72 10.12
CA SER A 71 -3.14 -22.13 11.45
C SER A 71 -2.95 -20.61 11.41
N ALA A 72 -3.27 -19.92 12.50
CA ALA A 72 -3.03 -18.48 12.63
C ALA A 72 -1.56 -18.11 12.47
N GLU A 73 -0.66 -18.98 12.95
CA GLU A 73 0.78 -18.76 12.90
C GLU A 73 1.34 -18.92 11.47
N GLN A 74 0.80 -19.86 10.70
CA GLN A 74 1.34 -20.28 9.41
C GLN A 74 0.47 -19.90 8.20
N GLY A 75 -0.63 -19.18 8.41
CA GLY A 75 -1.57 -18.80 7.37
C GLY A 75 -2.13 -17.41 7.58
N CYS A 76 -2.72 -16.87 6.53
CA CYS A 76 -3.27 -15.52 6.48
C CYS A 76 -4.78 -15.54 6.74
N ALA A 77 -5.25 -14.57 7.51
CA ALA A 77 -6.67 -14.26 7.68
C ALA A 77 -7.13 -13.20 6.66
N GLY A 78 -8.42 -12.85 6.68
CA GLY A 78 -8.95 -11.70 5.93
C GLY A 78 -8.90 -11.86 4.40
N HIS A 79 -9.05 -13.10 3.93
CA HIS A 79 -9.16 -13.49 2.53
C HIS A 79 -10.63 -13.75 2.14
N ASN A 80 -10.88 -13.89 0.84
CA ASN A 80 -12.20 -14.12 0.25
C ASN A 80 -12.54 -15.61 0.01
N HIS A 81 -11.89 -16.53 0.74
CA HIS A 81 -12.05 -18.00 0.58
C HIS A 81 -12.51 -18.71 1.88
N PRO A 82 -13.66 -18.34 2.47
CA PRO A 82 -14.13 -18.94 3.72
C PRO A 82 -14.38 -20.45 3.63
N GLU A 83 -14.54 -20.99 2.42
CA GLU A 83 -14.73 -22.42 2.16
C GLU A 83 -13.48 -23.26 2.43
N ILE A 84 -12.28 -22.66 2.44
CA ILE A 84 -11.02 -23.36 2.70
C ILE A 84 -10.74 -23.40 4.20
N GLY A 85 -10.95 -22.28 4.90
CA GLY A 85 -10.73 -22.16 6.34
C GLY A 85 -10.70 -20.70 6.80
N GLU A 86 -10.57 -20.49 8.12
CA GLU A 86 -10.38 -19.15 8.70
C GLU A 86 -9.01 -18.55 8.37
N PHE A 87 -8.01 -19.41 8.25
CA PHE A 87 -6.66 -19.08 7.83
C PHE A 87 -6.27 -19.95 6.64
N ILE A 88 -5.66 -19.33 5.63
CA ILE A 88 -5.18 -20.05 4.44
C ILE A 88 -3.72 -19.75 4.18
N ARG A 89 -3.06 -20.65 3.46
CA ARG A 89 -1.77 -20.35 2.82
C ARG A 89 -1.74 -20.94 1.43
N ALA A 90 -0.87 -20.39 0.60
CA ALA A 90 -0.52 -21.01 -0.66
C ALA A 90 0.47 -22.16 -0.44
N VAL A 91 0.34 -23.17 -1.28
CA VAL A 91 1.29 -24.27 -1.44
C VAL A 91 1.95 -24.10 -2.79
N ALA A 92 3.25 -23.81 -2.77
CA ALA A 92 4.06 -23.72 -3.98
C ALA A 92 4.59 -25.11 -4.39
N PRO A 93 5.01 -25.28 -5.67
CA PRO A 93 5.69 -26.48 -6.12
C PRO A 93 6.95 -26.80 -5.31
N GLU A 94 7.32 -28.08 -5.27
CA GLU A 94 8.52 -28.55 -4.59
C GLU A 94 9.78 -27.80 -5.06
N GLY A 95 10.61 -27.34 -4.11
CA GLY A 95 11.83 -26.61 -4.39
C GLY A 95 11.65 -25.13 -4.75
N PHE A 96 10.44 -24.58 -4.66
CA PHE A 96 10.21 -23.14 -4.84
C PHE A 96 10.73 -22.34 -3.64
N GLU A 97 11.56 -21.34 -3.92
CA GLU A 97 12.08 -20.40 -2.91
C GLU A 97 11.49 -19.01 -3.17
N PRO A 98 10.80 -18.40 -2.19
CA PRO A 98 10.20 -17.08 -2.38
C PRO A 98 11.28 -16.00 -2.44
N ILE A 99 11.18 -15.11 -3.43
CA ILE A 99 12.10 -13.96 -3.58
C ILE A 99 11.37 -12.67 -3.19
N THR A 100 10.11 -12.56 -3.58
CA THR A 100 9.29 -11.39 -3.32
C THR A 100 8.59 -11.46 -1.97
N GLN A 101 8.20 -10.29 -1.46
CA GLN A 101 7.41 -10.18 -0.24
C GLN A 101 6.01 -10.80 -0.41
N LEU A 102 5.43 -10.75 -1.63
CA LEU A 102 4.13 -11.36 -1.94
C LEU A 102 4.19 -12.89 -1.86
N GLU A 103 5.22 -13.50 -2.46
CA GLU A 103 5.42 -14.96 -2.40
C GLU A 103 5.63 -15.42 -0.96
N SER A 104 6.51 -14.73 -0.22
CA SER A 104 6.76 -15.03 1.19
C SER A 104 5.47 -14.95 2.01
N ALA A 105 4.69 -13.88 1.83
CA ALA A 105 3.46 -13.66 2.56
C ALA A 105 2.42 -14.75 2.26
N ARG A 106 2.23 -15.12 0.99
CA ARG A 106 1.30 -16.18 0.58
C ARG A 106 1.68 -17.55 1.15
N LEU A 107 2.98 -17.82 1.33
CA LEU A 107 3.47 -19.04 2.00
C LEU A 107 3.33 -18.99 3.54
N GLY A 108 2.76 -17.91 4.09
CA GLY A 108 2.58 -17.73 5.52
C GLY A 108 3.83 -17.20 6.25
N ILE A 109 4.88 -16.83 5.52
CA ILE A 109 6.18 -16.42 6.07
C ILE A 109 6.17 -14.93 6.42
N VAL A 110 6.55 -14.62 7.66
CA VAL A 110 6.81 -13.25 8.11
C VAL A 110 8.30 -12.93 7.94
N THR A 111 8.62 -12.05 6.99
CA THR A 111 10.00 -11.67 6.64
C THR A 111 10.60 -10.65 7.61
N ALA A 112 11.91 -10.38 7.50
CA ALA A 112 12.56 -9.34 8.29
C ALA A 112 12.03 -7.94 7.91
N GLU A 113 11.70 -7.72 6.64
CA GLU A 113 11.14 -6.45 6.16
C GLU A 113 9.74 -6.22 6.75
N MET A 114 8.89 -7.24 6.82
CA MET A 114 7.57 -7.14 7.46
C MET A 114 7.69 -6.77 8.94
N LYS A 115 8.64 -7.39 9.66
CA LYS A 115 8.93 -7.03 11.06
C LYS A 115 9.40 -5.58 11.19
N ARG A 116 10.31 -5.16 10.31
CA ARG A 116 10.82 -3.80 10.29
C ARG A 116 9.74 -2.77 10.00
N VAL A 117 8.80 -3.07 9.10
CA VAL A 117 7.62 -2.23 8.87
C VAL A 117 6.74 -2.15 10.12
N ALA A 118 6.51 -3.26 10.82
CA ALA A 118 5.72 -3.27 12.07
C ALA A 118 6.34 -2.36 13.15
N GLU A 119 7.67 -2.31 13.25
CA GLU A 119 8.37 -1.39 14.15
C GLU A 119 8.10 0.09 13.79
N ARG A 120 8.01 0.41 12.49
CA ARG A 120 7.70 1.76 12.00
C ARG A 120 6.22 2.11 12.13
N GLU A 121 5.37 1.09 12.09
CA GLU A 121 3.91 1.18 12.15
C GLU A 121 3.36 0.36 13.31
N PRO A 122 3.60 0.80 14.57
CA PRO A 122 3.30 0.01 15.77
C PRO A 122 1.80 -0.26 15.98
N HIS A 123 0.92 0.31 15.16
CA HIS A 123 -0.51 -0.01 15.12
C HIS A 123 -0.82 -1.26 14.28
N LEU A 124 0.17 -1.86 13.61
CA LEU A 124 0.07 -3.12 12.86
C LEU A 124 1.05 -4.15 13.39
N THR A 125 0.62 -5.41 13.49
CA THR A 125 1.53 -6.53 13.77
C THR A 125 2.20 -7.04 12.48
N PRO A 126 3.34 -7.75 12.57
CA PRO A 126 3.96 -8.38 11.41
C PRO A 126 3.03 -9.34 10.65
N GLU A 127 2.15 -10.05 11.35
CA GLU A 127 1.16 -10.97 10.78
C GLU A 127 0.07 -10.20 10.03
N GLN A 128 -0.41 -9.08 10.58
CA GLN A 128 -1.36 -8.21 9.85
C GLN A 128 -0.74 -7.63 8.58
N ILE A 129 0.54 -7.25 8.62
CA ILE A 129 1.28 -6.80 7.43
C ILE A 129 1.40 -7.92 6.41
N ARG A 130 1.78 -9.13 6.84
CA ARG A 130 1.84 -10.33 5.98
C ARG A 130 0.48 -10.57 5.30
N ASP A 131 -0.61 -10.53 6.05
CA ASP A 131 -1.95 -10.84 5.54
C ASP A 131 -2.42 -9.80 4.50
N GLU A 132 -2.14 -8.51 4.74
CA GLU A 132 -2.41 -7.44 3.77
C GLU A 132 -1.55 -7.58 2.50
N ILE A 133 -0.29 -8.03 2.63
CA ILE A 133 0.58 -8.32 1.49
C ILE A 133 0.06 -9.51 0.70
N ALA A 134 -0.27 -10.61 1.36
CA ALA A 134 -0.73 -11.84 0.72
C ALA A 134 -2.04 -11.62 -0.06
N ALA A 135 -2.92 -10.77 0.48
CA ALA A 135 -4.14 -10.34 -0.19
C ALA A 135 -3.94 -9.26 -1.27
N GLY A 136 -2.72 -8.75 -1.45
CA GLY A 136 -2.37 -7.74 -2.46
C GLY A 136 -2.87 -6.31 -2.15
N ARG A 137 -3.16 -6.02 -0.88
CA ARG A 137 -3.65 -4.70 -0.42
C ARG A 137 -2.56 -3.81 0.17
N LEU A 138 -1.38 -4.39 0.41
CA LEU A 138 -0.18 -3.71 0.90
C LEU A 138 1.04 -4.25 0.16
N ILE A 139 2.01 -3.39 -0.11
CA ILE A 139 3.30 -3.77 -0.68
C ILE A 139 4.45 -3.25 0.18
N ILE A 140 5.59 -3.92 0.10
CA ILE A 140 6.87 -3.44 0.63
C ILE A 140 7.85 -3.42 -0.56
N PRO A 141 8.15 -2.24 -1.15
CA PRO A 141 9.10 -2.14 -2.25
C PRO A 141 10.53 -2.33 -1.72
N ALA A 142 10.97 -3.59 -1.66
CA ALA A 142 12.26 -3.97 -1.12
C ALA A 142 13.03 -4.86 -2.11
N ASN A 143 13.64 -4.24 -3.11
CA ASN A 143 14.55 -4.94 -4.02
C ASN A 143 15.76 -5.47 -3.21
N VAL A 144 16.11 -6.75 -3.40
CA VAL A 144 17.22 -7.43 -2.72
C VAL A 144 18.56 -6.69 -2.84
N HIS A 145 18.83 -6.05 -3.98
CA HIS A 145 20.05 -5.26 -4.16
C HIS A 145 20.02 -3.97 -3.34
N HIS A 146 18.86 -3.31 -3.24
CA HIS A 146 18.72 -2.09 -2.45
C HIS A 146 18.75 -2.38 -0.94
N LEU A 147 18.23 -3.53 -0.51
CA LEU A 147 18.38 -4.02 0.86
C LEU A 147 19.86 -4.19 1.23
N ALA A 148 20.70 -4.70 0.33
CA ALA A 148 22.14 -4.77 0.53
C ALA A 148 22.81 -3.39 0.70
N HIS A 149 22.17 -2.32 0.20
CA HIS A 149 22.57 -0.93 0.35
C HIS A 149 21.83 -0.18 1.48
N GLN A 150 21.37 -0.91 2.52
CA GLN A 150 20.78 -0.33 3.72
C GLN A 150 19.44 0.41 3.50
N LEU A 151 18.64 -0.02 2.52
CA LEU A 151 17.24 0.39 2.44
C LEU A 151 16.55 0.12 3.79
N ASP A 152 15.88 1.14 4.35
CA ASP A 152 14.97 0.98 5.48
C ASP A 152 13.56 0.68 4.96
N PRO A 153 13.07 -0.57 5.02
CA PRO A 153 11.79 -0.97 4.44
C PRO A 153 10.61 -0.17 4.98
N MET A 154 9.62 0.04 4.13
CA MET A 154 8.35 0.70 4.46
C MET A 154 7.20 0.04 3.72
N ALA A 155 6.00 0.11 4.30
CA ALA A 155 4.79 -0.35 3.66
C ALA A 155 4.11 0.75 2.85
N ILE A 156 3.47 0.36 1.76
CA ILE A 156 2.51 1.18 1.02
C ILE A 156 1.23 0.35 0.90
N GLY A 157 0.18 0.78 1.58
CA GLY A 157 -1.10 0.09 1.58
C GLY A 157 -2.12 0.81 2.46
N ARG A 158 -3.39 0.42 2.37
CA ARG A 158 -4.46 1.13 3.10
C ARG A 158 -4.42 0.96 4.61
N ALA A 159 -3.93 -0.19 5.08
CA ALA A 159 -3.73 -0.42 6.51
C ALA A 159 -2.57 0.41 7.08
N SER A 160 -1.64 0.84 6.21
CA SER A 160 -0.47 1.64 6.60
C SER A 160 -0.78 3.13 6.64
N LYS A 161 0.05 3.93 7.31
CA LYS A 161 -0.03 5.40 7.23
C LYS A 161 0.15 5.87 5.79
N THR A 162 -0.58 6.91 5.37
CA THR A 162 -0.42 7.53 4.05
C THR A 162 1.05 7.90 3.80
N LYS A 163 1.56 7.51 2.62
CA LYS A 163 2.95 7.76 2.19
C LYS A 163 3.01 8.85 1.14
N ILE A 164 4.11 9.60 1.12
CA ILE A 164 4.38 10.66 0.15
C ILE A 164 5.62 10.30 -0.69
N ASN A 165 5.53 10.54 -1.99
CA ASN A 165 6.64 10.37 -2.93
C ASN A 165 7.19 11.74 -3.37
N ALA A 166 8.51 11.89 -3.41
CA ALA A 166 9.19 13.03 -3.99
C ALA A 166 9.79 12.65 -5.36
N ASN A 167 9.39 13.38 -6.41
CA ASN A 167 10.01 13.23 -7.72
C ASN A 167 11.25 14.12 -7.81
N MET A 168 12.34 13.56 -8.31
CA MET A 168 13.62 14.25 -8.54
C MET A 168 14.10 13.97 -9.96
N GLY A 169 15.11 14.68 -10.43
CA GLY A 169 15.65 14.43 -11.76
C GLY A 169 16.50 15.57 -12.29
N ALA A 170 17.60 15.17 -12.92
CA ALA A 170 18.47 16.02 -13.71
C ALA A 170 17.77 16.45 -15.01
N SER A 171 17.82 17.75 -15.28
CA SER A 171 17.38 18.34 -16.54
C SER A 171 18.60 18.58 -17.43
N PRO A 172 18.45 18.54 -18.78
CA PRO A 172 19.54 18.88 -19.71
C PRO A 172 20.19 20.25 -19.47
N VAL A 173 19.52 21.13 -18.72
CA VAL A 173 19.90 22.54 -18.50
C VAL A 173 20.60 22.77 -17.15
N SER A 174 20.47 21.84 -16.20
CA SER A 174 21.06 21.92 -14.85
C SER A 174 21.17 20.51 -14.30
N SER A 175 22.40 20.01 -14.19
CA SER A 175 22.68 18.65 -13.75
C SER A 175 24.10 18.52 -13.19
N GLY A 176 24.20 18.45 -11.86
CA GLY A 176 25.35 17.89 -11.16
C GLY A 176 24.88 16.76 -10.24
N THR A 177 25.61 15.65 -10.18
CA THR A 177 25.28 14.50 -9.31
C THR A 177 25.15 14.92 -7.84
N ASP A 178 25.99 15.85 -7.39
CA ASP A 178 25.94 16.39 -6.02
C ASP A 178 24.63 17.14 -5.72
N GLU A 179 24.08 17.87 -6.69
CA GLU A 179 22.80 18.58 -6.54
C GLU A 179 21.63 17.60 -6.44
N GLU A 180 21.64 16.51 -7.21
CA GLU A 180 20.61 15.46 -7.11
C GLU A 180 20.67 14.71 -5.78
N VAL A 181 21.87 14.42 -5.28
CA VAL A 181 22.05 13.84 -3.94
C VAL A 181 21.57 14.81 -2.85
N GLU A 182 21.79 16.11 -3.01
CA GLU A 182 21.29 17.11 -2.07
C GLU A 182 19.75 17.15 -2.06
N LYS A 183 19.11 17.12 -3.24
CA LYS A 183 17.64 17.05 -3.37
C LYS A 183 17.07 15.80 -2.68
N LEU A 184 17.74 14.65 -2.80
CA LEU A 184 17.34 13.41 -2.11
C LEU A 184 17.40 13.57 -0.60
N LYS A 185 18.50 14.11 -0.07
CA LYS A 185 18.66 14.34 1.37
C LYS A 185 17.62 15.34 1.88
N TRP A 186 17.32 16.39 1.12
CA TRP A 186 16.30 17.36 1.46
C TRP A 186 14.89 16.77 1.47
N SER A 187 14.54 15.93 0.48
CA SER A 187 13.22 15.30 0.43
C SER A 187 13.01 14.35 1.62
N GLN A 188 14.02 13.52 1.93
CA GLN A 188 14.00 12.66 3.12
C GLN A 188 13.87 13.46 4.41
N ARG A 189 14.63 14.57 4.54
CA ARG A 189 14.59 15.44 5.72
C ARG A 189 13.21 16.03 5.99
N TRP A 190 12.47 16.38 4.94
CA TRP A 190 11.12 16.94 5.05
C TRP A 190 10.00 15.89 5.02
N GLY A 191 10.35 14.60 5.08
CA GLY A 191 9.38 13.52 5.29
C GLY A 191 8.81 12.92 4.01
N ALA A 192 9.52 12.97 2.89
CA ALA A 192 9.22 12.08 1.77
C ALA A 192 9.51 10.63 2.19
N ASP A 193 8.54 9.74 2.04
CA ASP A 193 8.71 8.31 2.31
C ASP A 193 9.47 7.64 1.17
N THR A 194 9.12 7.98 -0.07
CA THR A 194 9.74 7.42 -1.27
C THR A 194 10.25 8.53 -2.17
N ALA A 195 11.23 8.20 -3.01
CA ALA A 195 11.72 9.10 -4.04
C ALA A 195 11.80 8.37 -5.38
N MET A 196 11.52 9.10 -6.46
CA MET A 196 11.63 8.59 -7.82
C MET A 196 12.54 9.48 -8.64
N ASP A 197 13.58 8.90 -9.22
CA ASP A 197 14.45 9.59 -10.17
C ASP A 197 13.87 9.54 -11.59
N LEU A 198 13.48 10.71 -12.08
CA LEU A 198 12.91 10.99 -13.40
C LEU A 198 13.89 11.73 -14.32
N SER A 199 15.20 11.62 -14.07
CA SER A 199 16.25 12.23 -14.90
C SER A 199 16.09 11.89 -16.39
N THR A 200 16.28 12.89 -17.25
CA THR A 200 16.07 12.76 -18.72
C THR A 200 17.31 13.10 -19.56
N GLY A 201 18.40 13.53 -18.94
CA GLY A 201 19.66 13.85 -19.63
C GLY A 201 20.89 13.63 -18.75
N GLY A 202 22.07 13.53 -19.37
CA GLY A 202 23.32 13.15 -18.70
C GLY A 202 23.59 11.64 -18.74
N ASP A 203 24.54 11.18 -17.92
CA ASP A 203 24.80 9.75 -17.69
C ASP A 203 23.85 9.24 -16.60
N LEU A 204 22.75 8.61 -17.04
CA LEU A 204 21.67 8.18 -16.17
C LEU A 204 22.06 7.01 -15.26
N ASP A 205 22.92 6.12 -15.74
CA ASP A 205 23.34 4.93 -14.98
C ASP A 205 24.31 5.32 -13.87
N ALA A 206 25.18 6.30 -14.10
CA ALA A 206 26.09 6.80 -13.07
C ALA A 206 25.39 7.64 -11.99
N CYS A 207 24.22 8.23 -12.30
CA CYS A 207 23.46 9.07 -11.38
C CYS A 207 22.48 8.29 -10.50
N ARG A 208 22.08 7.08 -10.92
CA ARG A 208 21.03 6.24 -10.32
C ARG A 208 21.52 5.22 -9.29
#